data_AF-A0A7C1ENI3-F1
#
_entry.id   AF-A0A7C1ENI3-F1
#
_cell.length_a   1.000
_cell.length_b   1.000
_cell.length_c   1.000
_cell.angle_alpha   90.00
_cell.angle_beta   90.00
_cell.angle_gamma   90.00
#
_symmetry.space_group_name_H-M   'P 1'
#
loop_
_entity.id
_entity.type
_entity.pdbx_description
1 polymer ?
#
loop_
_entity_poly.entity_id
_entity_poly.type
_entity_poly.pdbx_seq_one_letter_code
_entity_poly.pdbx_strand_id
1 'polypeptide(L)'
;MTTPDLLTQAIQALDAEQKDRAQVLLAQLLKQEPNNERAWLLMAEALTDVERQKFCIERALKINPQNDIARQMLAELSGSLPAEADWVTQAEREVMPTQEEAARIQASAPEAVEPAPTEAEVPAPAPLQTPAQRREALELAVAMIERRQVDEGRALLERVLEVEPQNDTAWLWLASISSDVDAKRNFVEKALAVNPKSKIAQKMWKELGGGELPTPAQPVASAPTTNAAPAQPATDVQPAKGPNVFAIVLTIGGLIALLLIIGMVVIILMRPAG
;
A
#
# COMPACT_ATOMS: atom_id res chain seq x y z
N MET A 1 -33.93 5.80 -7.44
CA MET A 1 -32.52 5.94 -7.86
C MET A 1 -31.67 5.90 -6.62
N THR A 2 -30.69 5.01 -6.55
CA THR A 2 -29.78 4.88 -5.41
C THR A 2 -28.64 5.90 -5.55
N THR A 3 -27.99 6.29 -4.46
CA THR A 3 -26.89 7.28 -4.51
C THR A 3 -25.70 6.91 -5.42
N PRO A 4 -25.28 5.63 -5.54
CA PRO A 4 -24.23 5.24 -6.49
C PRO A 4 -24.60 5.54 -7.95
N ASP A 5 -25.87 5.38 -8.29
CA ASP A 5 -26.41 5.61 -9.63
C ASP A 5 -26.37 7.11 -10.02
N LEU A 6 -26.61 8.01 -9.05
CA LEU A 6 -26.52 9.46 -9.28
C LEU A 6 -25.09 9.95 -9.54
N LEU A 7 -24.10 9.39 -8.83
CA LEU A 7 -22.70 9.74 -9.02
C LEU A 7 -22.20 9.29 -10.40
N THR A 8 -22.51 8.06 -10.80
CA THR A 8 -22.13 7.53 -12.12
C THR A 8 -22.78 8.35 -13.24
N GLN A 9 -24.07 8.70 -13.12
CA GLN A 9 -24.74 9.54 -14.12
C GLN A 9 -24.17 10.96 -14.19
N ALA A 10 -23.75 11.53 -13.05
CA ALA A 10 -23.11 12.85 -13.03
C ALA A 10 -21.75 12.85 -13.75
N ILE A 11 -20.94 11.80 -13.55
CA ILE A 11 -19.65 11.64 -14.24
C ILE A 11 -19.87 11.51 -15.75
N GLN A 12 -20.79 10.65 -16.18
CA GLN A 12 -21.14 10.53 -17.61
C GLN A 12 -21.62 11.85 -18.22
N ALA A 13 -22.35 12.66 -17.45
CA ALA A 13 -22.78 13.98 -17.90
C ALA A 13 -21.61 14.96 -18.04
N LEU A 14 -20.60 14.90 -17.16
CA LEU A 14 -19.37 15.69 -17.28
C LEU A 14 -18.55 15.26 -18.51
N ASP A 15 -18.37 13.96 -18.71
CA ASP A 15 -17.66 13.40 -19.87
C ASP A 15 -18.34 13.79 -21.20
N ALA A 16 -19.66 13.90 -21.20
CA ALA A 16 -20.45 14.35 -22.34
C ALA A 16 -20.57 15.87 -22.48
N GLU A 17 -19.78 16.64 -21.71
CA GLU A 17 -19.81 18.11 -21.61
C GLU A 17 -21.18 18.72 -21.19
N GLN A 18 -22.09 17.91 -20.67
CA GLN A 18 -23.42 18.33 -20.19
C GLN A 18 -23.35 18.88 -18.76
N LYS A 19 -22.63 20.00 -18.58
CA LYS A 19 -22.39 20.62 -17.27
C LYS A 19 -23.66 20.94 -16.49
N ASP A 20 -24.70 21.44 -17.15
CA ASP A 20 -26.00 21.73 -16.51
C ASP A 20 -26.65 20.48 -15.92
N ARG A 21 -26.59 19.37 -16.66
CA ARG A 21 -27.12 18.08 -16.21
C ARG A 21 -26.30 17.51 -15.05
N ALA A 22 -24.97 17.62 -15.13
CA ALA A 22 -24.07 17.20 -14.06
C ALA A 22 -24.35 17.99 -12.76
N GLN A 23 -24.51 19.31 -12.84
CA GLN A 23 -24.84 20.15 -11.68
C GLN A 23 -26.15 19.71 -11.01
N VAL A 24 -27.19 19.41 -11.79
CA VAL A 24 -28.49 18.96 -11.26
C VAL A 24 -28.37 17.60 -10.54
N LEU A 25 -27.63 16.66 -11.11
CA LEU A 25 -27.40 15.33 -10.53
C LEU A 25 -26.54 15.41 -9.26
N LEU A 26 -25.47 16.20 -9.30
CA LEU A 26 -24.58 16.42 -8.15
C LEU A 26 -25.28 17.16 -7.02
N ALA A 27 -26.15 18.12 -7.31
CA ALA A 27 -26.94 18.81 -6.29
C ALA A 27 -27.94 17.87 -5.61
N GLN A 28 -28.53 16.92 -6.35
CA GLN A 28 -29.39 15.89 -5.78
C GLN A 28 -28.59 14.91 -4.90
N LEU A 29 -27.40 14.51 -5.36
CA LEU A 29 -26.50 13.66 -4.60
C LEU A 29 -26.06 14.33 -3.29
N LEU A 30 -25.65 15.60 -3.34
CA LEU A 30 -25.22 16.37 -2.17
C LEU A 30 -26.35 16.66 -1.17
N LYS A 31 -27.62 16.68 -1.62
CA LYS A 31 -28.76 16.72 -0.70
C LYS A 31 -28.93 15.43 0.09
N GLN A 32 -28.60 14.29 -0.50
CA GLN A 32 -28.68 12.97 0.13
C GLN A 32 -27.43 12.69 0.97
N GLU A 33 -26.26 13.07 0.46
CA GLU A 33 -24.95 12.88 1.11
C GLU A 33 -24.17 14.21 1.16
N PRO A 34 -24.48 15.08 2.14
CA PRO A 34 -23.81 16.38 2.27
C PRO A 34 -22.30 16.29 2.53
N ASN A 35 -21.84 15.13 3.01
CA ASN A 35 -20.44 14.83 3.32
C ASN A 35 -19.73 14.06 2.20
N ASN A 36 -20.32 13.97 1.00
CA ASN A 36 -19.69 13.32 -0.15
C ASN A 36 -18.66 14.26 -0.79
N GLU A 37 -17.39 14.09 -0.39
CA GLU A 37 -16.25 14.87 -0.88
C GLU A 37 -16.14 14.83 -2.42
N ARG A 38 -16.29 13.66 -3.02
CA ARG A 38 -16.18 13.48 -4.47
C ARG A 38 -17.27 14.25 -5.22
N ALA A 39 -18.49 14.27 -4.70
CA ALA A 39 -19.58 15.05 -5.28
C ALA A 39 -19.34 16.56 -5.20
N TRP A 40 -18.70 17.04 -4.12
CA TRP A 40 -18.28 18.45 -4.02
C TRP A 40 -17.18 18.80 -5.02
N LEU A 41 -16.21 17.90 -5.26
CA LEU A 41 -15.16 18.12 -6.26
C LEU A 41 -15.71 18.12 -7.69
N LEU A 42 -16.54 17.14 -8.05
CA LEU A 42 -17.19 17.09 -9.36
C LEU A 42 -18.11 18.30 -9.58
N MET A 43 -18.73 18.83 -8.52
CA MET A 43 -19.53 20.06 -8.61
C MET A 43 -18.63 21.26 -8.96
N ALA A 44 -17.43 21.35 -8.39
CA ALA A 44 -16.48 22.39 -8.75
C ALA A 44 -16.07 22.32 -10.24
N GLU A 45 -15.87 21.12 -10.78
CA GLU A 45 -15.56 20.93 -12.20
C GLU A 45 -16.74 21.29 -13.13
N ALA A 46 -17.96 20.99 -12.70
CA ALA A 46 -19.18 21.31 -13.44
C ALA A 46 -19.48 22.82 -13.49
N LEU A 47 -18.93 23.60 -12.56
CA LEU A 47 -19.16 25.04 -12.45
C LEU A 47 -18.17 25.82 -13.32
N THR A 48 -18.62 26.96 -13.83
CA THR A 48 -17.78 27.91 -14.59
C THR A 48 -17.41 29.15 -13.79
N ASP A 49 -18.11 29.40 -12.68
CA ASP A 49 -17.89 30.54 -11.79
C ASP A 49 -16.82 30.20 -10.74
N VAL A 50 -15.71 30.93 -10.78
CA VAL A 50 -14.52 30.67 -9.94
C VAL A 50 -14.82 30.73 -8.44
N GLU A 51 -15.70 31.63 -7.99
CA GLU A 51 -16.04 31.76 -6.57
C GLU A 51 -16.86 30.55 -6.09
N ARG A 52 -17.80 30.09 -6.91
CA ARG A 52 -18.56 28.86 -6.63
C ARG A 52 -17.69 27.61 -6.69
N GLN A 53 -16.69 27.57 -7.58
CA GLN A 53 -15.71 26.49 -7.62
C GLN A 53 -14.90 26.43 -6.33
N LYS A 54 -14.33 27.56 -5.90
CA LYS A 54 -13.58 27.66 -4.63
C LYS A 54 -14.43 27.21 -3.45
N PHE A 55 -15.68 27.66 -3.37
CA PHE A 55 -16.59 27.22 -2.32
C PHE A 55 -16.76 25.69 -2.29
N CYS A 56 -16.98 25.06 -3.45
CA CYS A 56 -17.15 23.60 -3.53
C CYS A 56 -15.86 22.86 -3.11
N ILE A 57 -14.70 23.36 -3.51
CA ILE A 57 -13.39 22.80 -3.16
C ILE A 57 -13.11 22.95 -1.66
N GLU A 58 -13.40 24.11 -1.05
CA GLU A 58 -13.27 24.33 0.39
C GLU A 58 -14.19 23.41 1.20
N ARG A 59 -15.41 23.16 0.70
CA ARG A 59 -16.34 22.19 1.32
C ARG A 59 -15.78 20.77 1.25
N ALA A 60 -15.18 20.38 0.12
CA ALA A 60 -14.48 19.10 -0.02
C ALA A 60 -13.30 18.99 0.96
N LEU A 61 -12.48 20.04 1.07
CA LEU A 61 -11.35 20.10 2.01
C LEU A 61 -11.78 20.08 3.48
N LYS A 62 -12.95 20.63 3.81
CA LYS A 62 -13.50 20.54 5.16
C LYS A 62 -13.88 19.10 5.53
N ILE A 63 -14.30 18.30 4.56
CA ILE A 63 -14.62 16.88 4.75
C ILE A 63 -13.33 16.06 4.81
N ASN A 64 -12.42 16.27 3.86
CA ASN A 64 -11.13 15.60 3.78
C ASN A 64 -10.00 16.62 3.56
N PRO A 65 -9.37 17.12 4.65
CA PRO A 65 -8.27 18.08 4.55
C PRO A 65 -7.01 17.54 3.85
N GLN A 66 -6.87 16.21 3.75
CA GLN A 66 -5.72 15.57 3.12
C GLN A 66 -5.93 15.33 1.61
N ASN A 67 -7.06 15.74 1.02
CA ASN A 67 -7.29 15.55 -0.40
C ASN A 67 -6.32 16.41 -1.25
N ASP A 68 -5.36 15.76 -1.92
CA ASP A 68 -4.37 16.43 -2.76
C ASP A 68 -5.00 17.14 -3.97
N ILE A 69 -6.01 16.52 -4.60
CA ILE A 69 -6.71 17.07 -5.77
C ILE A 69 -7.40 18.38 -5.40
N ALA A 70 -8.13 18.40 -4.28
CA ALA A 70 -8.82 19.58 -3.78
C ALA A 70 -7.84 20.72 -3.44
N ARG A 71 -6.68 20.40 -2.83
CA ARG A 71 -5.63 21.38 -2.52
C ARG A 71 -5.02 21.97 -3.78
N GLN A 72 -4.75 21.13 -4.78
CA GLN A 72 -4.22 21.55 -6.06
C GLN A 72 -5.21 22.47 -6.79
N MET A 73 -6.48 22.07 -6.92
CA MET A 73 -7.51 22.90 -7.55
C MET A 73 -7.67 24.26 -6.86
N LEU A 74 -7.60 24.30 -5.52
CA LEU A 74 -7.65 25.57 -4.79
C LEU A 74 -6.40 26.44 -5.05
N ALA A 75 -5.22 25.84 -5.14
CA ALA A 75 -3.97 26.55 -5.43
C ALA A 75 -3.98 27.15 -6.85
N GLU A 76 -4.48 26.40 -7.84
CA GLU A 76 -4.69 26.84 -9.22
C GLU A 76 -5.64 28.04 -9.29
N LEU A 77 -6.80 27.96 -8.65
CA LEU A 77 -7.80 29.05 -8.64
C LEU A 77 -7.40 30.26 -7.79
N SER A 78 -6.46 30.09 -6.86
CA SER A 78 -5.91 31.16 -6.02
C SER A 78 -4.69 31.84 -6.67
N GLY A 79 -4.27 31.38 -7.85
CA GLY A 79 -3.14 31.95 -8.58
C GLY A 79 -1.80 31.74 -7.88
N SER A 80 -1.70 30.74 -6.99
CA SER A 80 -0.48 30.45 -6.23
C SER A 80 0.10 29.11 -6.70
N LEU A 81 0.90 29.17 -7.76
CA LEU A 81 1.85 28.11 -8.12
C LEU A 81 3.27 28.66 -7.97
N PRO A 82 4.20 27.91 -7.36
CA PRO A 82 5.60 27.93 -7.79
C PRO A 82 5.61 27.40 -9.23
N ALA A 83 5.99 28.28 -10.16
CA ALA A 83 6.17 27.92 -11.56
C ALA A 83 7.30 26.88 -11.68
N GLU A 84 6.96 25.62 -11.97
CA GLU A 84 7.84 24.63 -12.61
C GLU A 84 7.05 23.37 -12.96
N ALA A 85 6.54 23.30 -14.19
CA ALA A 85 6.50 22.11 -15.07
C ALA A 85 5.71 22.41 -16.35
N ASP A 86 6.29 23.26 -17.20
CA ASP A 86 5.91 23.58 -18.58
C ASP A 86 6.13 22.39 -19.55
N TRP A 87 5.62 21.19 -19.26
CA TRP A 87 5.81 20.07 -20.20
C TRP A 87 4.65 19.09 -20.37
N VAL A 88 3.38 19.52 -20.39
CA VAL A 88 2.32 18.64 -20.97
C VAL A 88 1.31 19.41 -21.81
N THR A 89 1.78 20.27 -22.71
CA THR A 89 0.90 20.97 -23.68
C THR A 89 1.18 20.59 -25.14
N GLN A 90 2.03 19.59 -25.41
CA GLN A 90 2.38 19.28 -26.81
C GLN A 90 2.59 17.80 -27.20
N ALA A 91 2.40 16.83 -26.29
CA ALA A 91 2.64 15.42 -26.62
C ALA A 91 1.39 14.60 -27.02
N GLU A 92 0.17 15.13 -26.87
CA GLU A 92 -1.06 14.34 -27.12
C GLU A 92 -1.88 14.81 -28.33
N ARG A 93 -1.31 15.67 -29.18
CA ARG A 93 -1.95 16.11 -30.44
C ARG A 93 -1.55 15.34 -31.70
N GLU A 94 -0.68 14.32 -31.62
CA GLU A 94 -0.07 13.77 -32.84
C GLU A 94 -0.10 12.25 -33.04
N VAL A 95 -0.89 11.47 -32.31
CA VAL A 95 -1.10 10.05 -32.70
C VAL A 95 -2.55 9.61 -32.49
N MET A 96 -3.46 10.11 -33.32
CA MET A 96 -4.68 9.38 -33.63
C MET A 96 -4.35 8.36 -34.74
N PRO A 97 -4.47 7.04 -34.52
CA PRO A 97 -4.55 6.11 -35.64
C PRO A 97 -5.89 6.32 -36.36
N THR A 98 -5.82 6.46 -37.68
CA THR A 98 -6.97 6.69 -38.57
C THR A 98 -7.97 5.53 -38.44
N GLN A 99 -9.28 5.86 -38.35
CA GLN A 99 -10.40 4.90 -38.30
C GLN A 99 -10.45 3.91 -39.48
N GLU A 100 -9.58 4.07 -40.47
CA GLU A 100 -9.40 3.18 -41.62
C GLU A 100 -8.80 1.80 -41.22
N GLU A 101 -7.90 1.76 -40.23
CA GLU A 101 -7.21 0.53 -39.81
C GLU A 101 -8.14 -0.39 -38.98
N ALA A 102 -9.09 0.20 -38.25
CA ALA A 102 -10.07 -0.50 -37.43
C ALA A 102 -11.15 -1.23 -38.25
N ALA A 103 -11.39 -0.81 -39.51
CA ALA A 103 -12.41 -1.40 -40.37
C ALA A 103 -11.94 -2.69 -41.08
N ARG A 104 -10.63 -2.96 -41.16
CA ARG A 104 -10.10 -4.09 -41.94
C ARG A 104 -10.06 -5.42 -41.17
N ILE A 105 -10.12 -5.42 -39.85
CA ILE A 105 -10.03 -6.65 -39.03
C ILE A 105 -11.41 -7.31 -38.78
N GLN A 106 -12.53 -6.66 -39.13
CA GLN A 106 -13.88 -7.16 -38.86
C GLN A 106 -14.48 -8.10 -39.92
N ALA A 107 -13.71 -8.52 -40.92
CA ALA A 107 -14.22 -9.36 -42.01
C ALA A 107 -13.44 -10.66 -42.20
N SER A 108 -13.31 -11.48 -41.15
CA SER A 108 -12.94 -12.90 -41.31
C SER A 108 -13.38 -13.77 -40.14
N ALA A 109 -14.23 -14.73 -40.48
CA ALA A 109 -14.46 -16.04 -39.87
C ALA A 109 -15.72 -16.23 -38.98
N PRO A 110 -16.50 -17.31 -39.21
CA PRO A 110 -17.86 -17.47 -38.73
C PRO A 110 -17.96 -18.16 -37.35
N GLU A 111 -19.01 -17.76 -36.64
CA GLU A 111 -19.94 -18.56 -35.82
C GLU A 111 -19.51 -19.96 -35.38
N ALA A 112 -19.13 -20.08 -34.10
CA ALA A 112 -19.24 -21.30 -33.32
C ALA A 112 -19.71 -20.93 -31.90
N VAL A 113 -20.81 -21.56 -31.51
CA VAL A 113 -21.55 -21.45 -30.26
C VAL A 113 -20.72 -21.95 -29.07
N GLU A 114 -20.58 -21.16 -27.99
CA GLU A 114 -20.42 -21.67 -26.62
C GLU A 114 -21.15 -20.76 -25.60
N PRO A 115 -21.73 -21.34 -24.52
CA PRO A 115 -22.74 -20.70 -23.69
C PRO A 115 -22.16 -19.83 -22.57
N ALA A 116 -22.93 -18.79 -22.22
CA ALA A 116 -22.94 -17.94 -21.01
C ALA A 116 -21.75 -18.02 -20.02
N PRO A 117 -21.10 -16.89 -19.66
CA PRO A 117 -20.14 -16.89 -18.58
C PRO A 117 -20.88 -17.05 -17.25
N THR A 118 -20.73 -18.25 -16.69
CA THR A 118 -20.80 -18.53 -15.26
C THR A 118 -19.96 -17.50 -14.50
N GLU A 119 -20.60 -16.85 -13.53
CA GLU A 119 -20.04 -16.36 -12.26
C GLU A 119 -18.50 -16.30 -12.25
N ALA A 120 -17.96 -15.14 -12.61
CA ALA A 120 -16.54 -14.86 -12.58
C ALA A 120 -16.04 -14.95 -11.14
N GLU A 121 -15.62 -16.15 -10.76
CA GLU A 121 -14.69 -16.38 -9.68
C GLU A 121 -13.46 -15.51 -9.96
N VAL A 122 -13.16 -14.61 -9.03
CA VAL A 122 -11.99 -13.73 -9.07
C VAL A 122 -10.78 -14.63 -9.36
N PRO A 123 -10.03 -14.43 -10.46
CA PRO A 123 -8.89 -15.29 -10.77
C PRO A 123 -7.94 -15.25 -9.58
N ALA A 124 -7.62 -16.44 -9.05
CA ALA A 124 -6.72 -16.56 -7.90
C ALA A 124 -5.44 -15.73 -8.16
N PRO A 125 -5.01 -14.85 -7.24
CA PRO A 125 -3.95 -13.91 -7.57
C PRO A 125 -2.64 -14.67 -7.82
N ALA A 126 -1.87 -14.23 -8.83
CA ALA A 126 -0.64 -14.88 -9.25
C ALA A 126 0.37 -15.08 -8.08
N PRO A 127 1.15 -16.18 -8.05
CA PRO A 127 2.13 -16.43 -6.99
C PRO A 127 3.21 -15.33 -6.93
N LEU A 128 3.52 -14.82 -5.72
CA LEU A 128 4.51 -13.76 -5.50
C LEU A 128 5.91 -14.31 -5.15
N GLN A 129 6.38 -15.30 -5.90
CA GLN A 129 7.60 -16.05 -5.55
C GLN A 129 8.88 -15.28 -5.89
N THR A 130 8.88 -14.54 -6.99
CA THR A 130 10.05 -13.81 -7.48
C THR A 130 10.02 -12.33 -7.07
N PRO A 131 11.20 -11.67 -6.95
CA PRO A 131 11.25 -10.22 -6.71
C PRO A 131 10.50 -9.39 -7.77
N ALA A 132 10.54 -9.82 -9.04
CA ALA A 132 9.85 -9.14 -10.13
C ALA A 132 8.33 -9.16 -9.93
N GLN A 133 7.76 -10.32 -9.58
CA GLN A 133 6.32 -10.47 -9.31
C GLN A 133 5.87 -9.63 -8.10
N ARG A 134 6.71 -9.52 -7.06
CA ARG A 134 6.39 -8.69 -5.89
C ARG A 134 6.39 -7.20 -6.21
N ARG A 135 7.35 -6.75 -7.01
CA ARG A 135 7.37 -5.37 -7.50
C ARG A 135 6.16 -5.08 -8.38
N GLU A 136 5.82 -5.99 -9.29
CA GLU A 136 4.63 -5.87 -10.13
C GLU A 136 3.33 -5.85 -9.31
N ALA A 137 3.22 -6.70 -8.28
CA ALA A 137 2.08 -6.70 -7.37
C ALA A 137 1.97 -5.38 -6.58
N LEU A 138 3.11 -4.83 -6.14
CA LEU A 138 3.13 -3.52 -5.49
C LEU A 138 2.66 -2.41 -6.45
N GLU A 139 3.17 -2.38 -7.69
CA GLU A 139 2.77 -1.41 -8.71
C GLU A 139 1.28 -1.53 -9.06
N LEU A 140 0.77 -2.76 -9.19
CA LEU A 140 -0.63 -3.03 -9.43
C LEU A 140 -1.51 -2.57 -8.25
N ALA A 141 -1.07 -2.80 -7.02
CA ALA A 141 -1.80 -2.38 -5.83
C ALA A 141 -1.94 -0.85 -5.75
N VAL A 142 -0.87 -0.13 -6.10
CA VAL A 142 -0.89 1.34 -6.20
C VAL A 142 -1.86 1.79 -7.28
N ALA A 143 -1.79 1.21 -8.48
CA ALA A 143 -2.70 1.54 -9.56
C ALA A 143 -4.17 1.28 -9.19
N MET A 144 -4.47 0.20 -8.45
CA MET A 144 -5.81 -0.08 -7.93
C MET A 144 -6.27 0.99 -6.93
N ILE A 145 -5.41 1.37 -5.98
CA ILE A 145 -5.72 2.43 -5.00
C ILE A 145 -6.00 3.76 -5.69
N GLU A 146 -5.19 4.13 -6.68
CA GLU A 146 -5.38 5.35 -7.48
C GLU A 146 -6.73 5.33 -8.20
N ARG A 147 -7.12 4.16 -8.73
CA ARG A 147 -8.43 3.88 -9.35
C ARG A 147 -9.57 3.69 -8.35
N ARG A 148 -9.35 3.98 -7.06
CA ARG A 148 -10.31 3.84 -5.95
C ARG A 148 -10.74 2.40 -5.63
N GLN A 149 -10.05 1.40 -6.17
CA GLN A 149 -10.21 0.00 -5.78
C GLN A 149 -9.40 -0.28 -4.50
N VAL A 150 -9.76 0.41 -3.42
CA VAL A 150 -8.97 0.44 -2.18
C VAL A 150 -8.91 -0.93 -1.51
N ASP A 151 -9.99 -1.69 -1.52
CA ASP A 151 -10.02 -3.04 -0.90
C ASP A 151 -9.12 -4.04 -1.65
N GLU A 152 -9.17 -4.04 -2.98
CA GLU A 152 -8.33 -4.90 -3.82
C GLU A 152 -6.85 -4.51 -3.70
N GLY A 153 -6.55 -3.20 -3.76
CA GLY A 153 -5.21 -2.69 -3.56
C GLY A 153 -4.67 -2.98 -2.16
N ARG A 154 -5.50 -2.84 -1.11
CA ARG A 154 -5.13 -3.20 0.27
C ARG A 154 -4.77 -4.67 0.39
N ALA A 155 -5.62 -5.55 -0.14
CA ALA A 155 -5.38 -6.99 -0.10
C ALA A 155 -4.07 -7.37 -0.82
N LEU A 156 -3.75 -6.69 -1.91
CA LEU A 156 -2.52 -6.92 -2.65
C LEU A 156 -1.28 -6.40 -1.90
N LEU A 157 -1.37 -5.23 -1.22
CA LEU A 157 -0.32 -4.74 -0.32
C LEU A 157 -0.07 -5.68 0.86
N GLU A 158 -1.13 -6.18 1.50
CA GLU A 158 -1.04 -7.15 2.60
C GLU A 158 -0.30 -8.43 2.13
N ARG A 159 -0.63 -8.92 0.94
CA ARG A 159 0.04 -10.09 0.34
C ARG A 159 1.50 -9.83 -0.02
N VAL A 160 1.85 -8.62 -0.46
CA VAL A 160 3.26 -8.23 -0.64
C VAL A 160 3.99 -8.27 0.71
N LEU A 161 3.36 -7.79 1.78
CA LEU A 161 3.93 -7.77 3.13
C LEU A 161 4.03 -9.15 3.79
N GLU A 162 3.19 -10.12 3.40
CA GLU A 162 3.34 -11.52 3.81
C GLU A 162 4.66 -12.12 3.33
N VAL A 163 5.11 -11.76 2.11
CA VAL A 163 6.35 -12.26 1.53
C VAL A 163 7.54 -11.34 1.82
N GLU A 164 7.32 -10.03 1.86
CA GLU A 164 8.31 -9.00 2.19
C GLU A 164 7.86 -8.12 3.37
N PRO A 165 7.97 -8.61 4.62
CA PRO A 165 7.61 -7.81 5.80
C PRO A 165 8.45 -6.53 5.96
N GLN A 166 9.62 -6.48 5.32
CA GLN A 166 10.55 -5.35 5.30
C GLN A 166 10.30 -4.38 4.12
N ASN A 167 9.10 -4.35 3.55
CA ASN A 167 8.74 -3.39 2.51
C ASN A 167 8.10 -2.14 3.13
N ASP A 168 8.91 -1.09 3.36
CA ASP A 168 8.44 0.18 3.93
C ASP A 168 7.43 0.90 3.02
N THR A 169 7.57 0.76 1.70
CA THR A 169 6.65 1.34 0.72
C THR A 169 5.24 0.77 0.87
N ALA A 170 5.10 -0.55 1.02
CA ALA A 170 3.79 -1.18 1.23
C ALA A 170 3.14 -0.75 2.56
N TRP A 171 3.92 -0.64 3.64
CA TRP A 171 3.43 -0.07 4.90
C TRP A 171 2.97 1.38 4.77
N LEU A 172 3.69 2.21 4.00
CA LEU A 172 3.31 3.60 3.76
C LEU A 172 2.03 3.74 2.93
N TRP A 173 1.80 2.86 1.96
CA TRP A 173 0.55 2.83 1.21
C TRP A 173 -0.63 2.39 2.07
N LEU A 174 -0.45 1.40 2.97
CA LEU A 174 -1.49 1.04 3.94
C LEU A 174 -1.80 2.22 4.90
N ALA A 175 -0.77 2.95 5.33
CA ALA A 175 -0.96 4.15 6.15
C ALA A 175 -1.71 5.26 5.40
N SER A 176 -1.45 5.45 4.11
CA SER A 176 -2.08 6.54 3.34
C SER A 176 -3.57 6.30 3.10
N ILE A 177 -3.98 5.04 2.89
CA ILE A 177 -5.38 4.66 2.66
C ILE A 177 -6.16 4.39 3.94
N SER A 178 -5.51 4.31 5.09
CA SER A 178 -6.17 4.10 6.39
C SER A 178 -6.89 5.37 6.85
N SER A 179 -8.20 5.25 7.09
CA SER A 179 -9.02 6.30 7.70
C SER A 179 -8.93 6.33 9.23
N ASP A 180 -8.58 5.19 9.86
CA ASP A 180 -8.36 5.11 11.29
C ASP A 180 -6.97 5.64 11.67
N VAL A 181 -6.93 6.55 12.64
CA VAL A 181 -5.70 7.25 13.08
C VAL A 181 -4.76 6.29 13.80
N ASP A 182 -5.29 5.33 14.55
CA ASP A 182 -4.48 4.37 15.30
C ASP A 182 -3.86 3.31 14.38
N ALA A 183 -4.63 2.78 13.42
CA ALA A 183 -4.13 1.92 12.36
C ALA A 183 -3.09 2.65 11.49
N LYS A 184 -3.37 3.90 11.10
CA LYS A 184 -2.42 4.74 10.35
C LYS A 184 -1.12 4.93 11.12
N ARG A 185 -1.19 5.21 12.43
CA ARG A 185 0.00 5.33 13.30
C ARG A 185 0.79 4.03 13.34
N ASN A 186 0.13 2.89 13.48
CA ASN A 186 0.78 1.57 13.51
C ASN A 186 1.50 1.27 12.19
N PHE A 187 0.86 1.54 11.04
CA PHE A 187 1.51 1.36 9.74
C PHE A 187 2.72 2.28 9.53
N VAL A 188 2.63 3.55 9.95
CA VAL A 188 3.77 4.48 9.90
C VAL A 188 4.91 4.02 10.82
N GLU A 189 4.60 3.52 12.01
CA GLU A 189 5.58 2.97 12.93
C GLU A 189 6.32 1.77 12.32
N LYS A 190 5.58 0.83 11.70
CA LYS A 190 6.16 -0.30 10.97
C LYS A 190 7.05 0.15 9.82
N ALA A 191 6.61 1.13 9.03
CA ALA A 191 7.40 1.70 7.94
C ALA A 191 8.72 2.32 8.47
N LEU A 192 8.68 3.04 9.59
CA LEU A 192 9.86 3.63 10.22
C LEU A 192 10.78 2.58 10.85
N ALA A 193 10.24 1.50 11.40
CA ALA A 193 11.04 0.39 11.91
C ALA A 193 11.85 -0.29 10.80
N VAL A 194 11.28 -0.39 9.60
CA VAL A 194 11.94 -0.93 8.41
C VAL A 194 12.93 0.08 7.81
N ASN A 195 12.50 1.31 7.60
CA ASN A 195 13.31 2.38 7.03
C ASN A 195 13.22 3.67 7.86
N PRO A 196 14.07 3.81 8.89
CA PRO A 196 14.07 4.99 9.77
C PRO A 196 14.38 6.30 9.04
N LYS A 197 14.98 6.23 7.85
CA LYS A 197 15.37 7.39 7.03
C LYS A 197 14.28 7.83 6.06
N SER A 198 13.13 7.16 6.03
CA SER A 198 12.01 7.53 5.17
C SER A 198 11.42 8.88 5.56
N LYS A 199 11.67 9.91 4.74
CA LYS A 199 11.15 11.27 4.96
C LYS A 199 9.62 11.30 4.97
N ILE A 200 8.98 10.46 4.15
CA ILE A 200 7.51 10.35 4.07
C ILE A 200 6.97 9.81 5.38
N ALA A 201 7.56 8.72 5.89
CA ALA A 201 7.16 8.11 7.15
C ALA A 201 7.37 9.06 8.35
N GLN A 202 8.50 9.77 8.39
CA GLN A 202 8.79 10.77 9.42
C GLN A 202 7.79 11.94 9.39
N LYS A 203 7.43 12.41 8.20
CA LYS A 203 6.41 13.46 8.04
C LYS A 203 5.06 13.00 8.56
N MET A 204 4.60 11.81 8.14
CA MET A 204 3.33 11.25 8.62
C MET A 204 3.32 11.05 10.14
N TRP A 205 4.43 10.58 10.72
CA TRP A 205 4.57 10.44 12.18
C TRP A 205 4.35 11.76 12.93
N LYS A 206 5.01 12.83 12.44
CA LYS A 206 4.88 14.17 13.01
C LYS A 206 3.45 14.72 12.89
N GLU A 207 2.79 14.49 11.75
CA GLU A 207 1.40 14.91 11.51
C GLU A 207 0.39 14.20 12.43
N LEU A 208 0.68 12.95 12.82
CA LEU A 208 -0.16 12.16 13.73
C LEU A 208 0.03 12.53 15.22
N GLY A 209 0.80 13.59 15.50
CA GLY A 209 1.17 13.98 16.86
C GLY A 209 2.17 13.02 17.51
N GLY A 210 2.87 12.21 16.71
CA GLY A 210 3.94 11.34 17.19
C GLY A 210 5.07 12.18 17.79
N GLY A 211 5.46 11.84 19.02
CA GLY A 211 6.58 12.45 19.73
C GLY A 211 7.92 12.05 19.12
N GLU A 212 8.80 11.48 19.94
CA GLU A 212 10.08 10.93 19.46
C GLU A 212 9.85 9.90 18.34
N LEU A 213 10.73 9.87 17.33
CA LEU A 213 10.65 8.85 16.28
C LEU A 213 10.75 7.46 16.91
N PRO A 214 9.94 6.48 16.46
CA PRO A 214 10.04 5.11 16.94
C PRO A 214 11.46 4.62 16.72
N THR A 215 12.12 4.30 17.83
CA THR A 215 13.47 3.74 17.80
C THR A 215 13.36 2.35 17.17
N PRO A 216 14.29 1.93 16.29
CA PRO A 216 14.23 0.61 15.66
C PRO A 216 13.99 -0.45 16.73
N ALA A 217 12.84 -1.14 16.65
CA ALA A 217 12.53 -2.21 17.56
C ALA A 217 13.63 -3.27 17.37
N GLN A 218 14.47 -3.45 18.39
CA GLN A 218 15.28 -4.66 18.47
C GLN A 218 14.33 -5.86 18.41
N PRO A 219 14.75 -7.00 17.84
CA PRO A 219 13.90 -8.19 17.77
C PRO A 219 13.43 -8.51 19.19
N VAL A 220 12.17 -8.20 19.48
CA VAL A 220 11.58 -8.56 20.76
C VAL A 220 11.44 -10.07 20.73
N ALA A 221 12.40 -10.74 21.36
CA ALA A 221 12.22 -12.11 21.80
C ALA A 221 10.85 -12.18 22.45
N SER A 222 9.98 -13.02 21.89
CA SER A 222 8.59 -13.16 22.32
C SER A 222 8.56 -13.37 23.83
N ALA A 223 8.15 -12.34 24.58
CA ALA A 223 7.86 -12.50 25.98
C ALA A 223 6.67 -13.46 26.08
N PRO A 224 6.74 -14.49 26.95
CA PRO A 224 5.70 -15.50 27.02
C PRO A 224 4.41 -14.84 27.51
N THR A 225 3.31 -15.08 26.81
CA THR A 225 1.97 -14.72 27.25
C THR A 225 1.67 -15.51 28.53
N THR A 226 1.82 -14.86 29.69
CA THR A 226 1.36 -15.40 30.96
C THR A 226 -0.17 -15.44 30.92
N ASN A 227 -0.69 -16.59 30.54
CA ASN A 227 -2.10 -16.92 30.59
C ASN A 227 -2.48 -17.10 32.07
N ALA A 228 -3.06 -16.07 32.69
CA ALA A 228 -3.61 -16.14 34.04
C ALA A 228 -5.04 -16.68 33.98
N ALA A 229 -5.17 -18.01 33.96
CA ALA A 229 -6.40 -18.71 34.32
C ALA A 229 -6.34 -19.12 35.81
N PRO A 230 -7.47 -19.18 36.55
CA PRO A 230 -7.46 -19.36 38.00
C PRO A 230 -7.15 -20.80 38.43
N ALA A 231 -6.52 -20.88 39.59
CA ALA A 231 -6.03 -22.06 40.32
C ALA A 231 -6.93 -23.31 40.28
N GLN A 232 -6.34 -24.45 39.91
CA GLN A 232 -6.72 -25.77 40.41
C GLN A 232 -5.73 -26.21 41.50
N PRO A 233 -6.18 -26.92 42.55
CA PRO A 233 -5.35 -27.27 43.70
C PRO A 233 -4.43 -28.47 43.44
N ALA A 234 -3.33 -28.47 44.18
CA ALA A 234 -2.15 -29.32 44.08
C ALA A 234 -2.41 -30.83 44.03
N THR A 235 -1.61 -31.53 43.21
CA THR A 235 -1.15 -32.89 43.51
C THR A 235 0.32 -33.03 43.09
N ASP A 236 1.13 -33.13 44.13
CA ASP A 236 2.50 -33.63 44.30
C ASP A 236 3.05 -34.58 43.19
N VAL A 237 4.13 -34.20 42.50
CA VAL A 237 5.23 -35.10 42.04
C VAL A 237 6.55 -34.30 41.89
N GLN A 238 7.62 -34.87 42.45
CA GLN A 238 9.03 -34.46 42.55
C GLN A 238 9.82 -34.19 41.24
N PRO A 239 11.05 -33.62 41.32
CA PRO A 239 11.72 -32.92 40.22
C PRO A 239 12.63 -33.84 39.38
N ALA A 240 12.48 -33.78 38.05
CA ALA A 240 13.41 -34.38 37.10
C ALA A 240 14.28 -33.29 36.45
N LYS A 241 15.58 -33.35 36.74
CA LYS A 241 16.65 -32.51 36.20
C LYS A 241 16.85 -32.86 34.71
N GLY A 242 16.24 -32.08 33.82
CA GLY A 242 16.46 -32.12 32.37
C GLY A 242 17.60 -31.17 31.95
N PRO A 243 18.47 -31.55 31.00
CA PRO A 243 19.76 -30.91 30.79
C PRO A 243 19.66 -29.53 30.13
N ASN A 244 20.42 -28.59 30.72
CA ASN A 244 20.65 -27.23 30.23
C ASN A 244 21.16 -27.25 28.78
N VAL A 245 20.44 -26.58 27.88
CA VAL A 245 20.76 -26.37 26.44
C VAL A 245 21.93 -25.38 26.25
N PHE A 246 22.80 -25.24 27.25
CA PHE A 246 23.92 -24.28 27.28
C PHE A 246 25.26 -24.86 26.77
N ALA A 247 25.26 -26.02 26.09
CA ALA A 247 26.47 -26.79 25.82
C ALA A 247 26.71 -27.16 24.33
N ILE A 248 26.26 -26.36 23.36
CA ILE A 248 26.52 -26.64 21.92
C ILE A 248 27.13 -25.43 21.20
N VAL A 249 28.11 -24.75 21.81
CA VAL A 249 28.95 -23.74 21.12
C VAL A 249 30.45 -24.03 21.27
N LEU A 250 30.85 -25.17 21.86
CA LEU A 250 32.26 -25.45 22.19
C LEU A 250 32.78 -26.81 21.70
N THR A 251 32.30 -27.30 20.55
CA THR A 251 32.84 -28.54 19.93
C THR A 251 33.67 -28.29 18.66
N ILE A 252 33.64 -27.09 18.07
CA ILE A 252 34.45 -26.78 16.87
C ILE A 252 35.88 -26.34 17.25
N GLY A 253 36.07 -25.67 18.40
CA GLY A 253 37.39 -25.19 18.84
C GLY A 253 38.34 -26.31 19.30
N GLY A 254 37.82 -27.38 19.91
CA GLY A 254 38.63 -28.48 20.45
C GLY A 254 39.27 -29.35 19.36
N LEU A 255 38.60 -29.52 18.22
CA LEU A 255 39.08 -30.39 17.14
C LEU A 255 40.27 -29.77 16.38
N ILE A 256 40.27 -28.44 16.24
CA ILE A 256 41.36 -27.70 15.58
C ILE A 256 42.63 -27.69 16.45
N ALA A 257 42.49 -27.52 17.76
CA ALA A 257 43.62 -27.59 18.70
C ALA A 257 44.24 -29.00 18.72
N LEU A 258 43.42 -30.06 18.69
CA LEU A 258 43.91 -31.44 18.65
C LEU A 258 44.66 -31.77 17.35
N LEU A 259 44.16 -31.32 16.20
CA LEU A 259 44.83 -31.51 14.91
C LEU A 259 46.17 -30.77 14.82
N LEU A 260 46.26 -29.56 15.39
CA LEU A 260 47.53 -28.81 15.44
C LEU A 260 48.57 -29.50 16.33
N ILE A 261 48.15 -30.04 17.48
CA ILE A 261 49.05 -30.77 18.39
C ILE A 261 49.57 -32.05 17.71
N ILE A 262 48.70 -32.82 17.05
CA ILE A 262 49.10 -34.04 16.35
C ILE A 262 50.06 -33.71 15.19
N GLY A 263 49.77 -32.66 14.41
CA GLY A 263 50.66 -32.21 13.35
C GLY A 263 52.04 -31.79 13.85
N MET A 264 52.10 -31.06 14.96
CA MET A 264 53.37 -30.63 15.56
C MET A 264 54.20 -31.82 16.08
N VAL A 265 53.57 -32.84 16.68
CA VAL A 265 54.26 -34.05 17.15
C VAL A 265 54.82 -34.86 15.98
N VAL A 266 54.09 -34.98 14.87
CA VAL A 266 54.58 -35.67 13.65
C VAL A 266 55.78 -34.93 13.04
N ILE A 267 55.76 -33.59 12.99
CA ILE A 267 56.88 -32.79 12.50
C ILE A 267 58.13 -32.97 13.38
N ILE A 268 57.97 -33.06 14.70
CA ILE A 268 59.08 -33.29 15.64
C ILE A 268 59.66 -34.70 15.46
N LEU A 269 58.82 -35.72 15.24
CA LEU A 269 59.28 -37.10 15.02
C LEU A 269 59.92 -37.30 13.64
N MET A 270 59.52 -36.53 12.63
CA MET A 270 60.09 -36.61 11.27
C MET A 270 61.36 -35.78 11.09
N ARG A 271 61.85 -35.07 12.10
CA ARG A 271 63.10 -34.30 11.99
C ARG A 271 64.30 -35.24 12.17
N PRO A 272 65.10 -35.51 11.11
CA PRO A 272 66.27 -36.36 11.24
C PRO A 272 67.32 -35.65 12.10
N ALA A 273 67.93 -36.37 13.04
CA ALA A 273 69.08 -35.89 13.79
C ALA A 273 70.28 -35.81 12.84
N GLY A 274 70.57 -34.60 12.37
CA GLY A 274 71.72 -34.24 11.56
C GLY A 274 72.31 -32.94 12.06
#